data_AF-A0A530ACG2-F1
#
_entry.id   AF-A0A530ACG2-F1
#
_cell.length_a   1.000
_cell.length_b   1.000
_cell.length_c   1.000
_cell.angle_alpha   90.00
_cell.angle_beta   90.00
_cell.angle_gamma   90.00
#
_symmetry.space_group_name_H-M   'P 1'
#
loop_
_entity.id
_entity.type
_entity.pdbx_description
1 polymer ?
#
loop_
_entity_poly.entity_id
_entity_poly.type
_entity_poly.pdbx_seq_one_letter_code
_entity_poly.pdbx_strand_id
1 'polypeptide(L)'
;ERNWQSHVAERESEIRAGAAGSRHLPRSDGRTLIASLAPLPGGKRLISYVDITDMKQRETEAEDARRNLTTVLESLPAGVIIYD
;
A
#
# COMPACT_ATOMS: atom_id res chain seq x y z
N GLU A 1 1.43 -14.86 -20.64
CA GLU A 1 2.16 -16.04 -20.16
C GLU A 1 3.49 -15.82 -19.46
N ARG A 2 4.58 -15.39 -20.12
CA ARG A 2 5.93 -15.36 -19.51
C ARG A 2 6.05 -14.58 -18.18
N ASN A 3 5.25 -13.54 -17.98
CA ASN A 3 5.26 -12.70 -16.76
C ASN A 3 4.65 -13.43 -15.54
N TRP A 4 3.56 -14.18 -15.74
CA TRP A 4 2.87 -14.87 -14.65
C TRP A 4 3.72 -15.99 -14.05
N GLN A 5 4.39 -16.77 -14.89
CA GLN A 5 5.26 -17.86 -14.43
C GLN A 5 6.46 -17.34 -13.61
N SER A 6 7.10 -16.25 -14.06
CA SER A 6 8.16 -15.59 -13.28
C SER A 6 7.64 -15.04 -11.95
N HIS A 7 6.44 -14.45 -11.94
CA HIS A 7 5.80 -13.96 -10.71
C HIS A 7 5.54 -15.09 -9.71
N VAL A 8 5.01 -16.23 -10.16
CA VAL A 8 4.76 -17.40 -9.31
C VAL A 8 6.08 -17.94 -8.75
N ALA A 9 7.11 -18.10 -9.59
CA ALA A 9 8.42 -18.60 -9.15
C ALA A 9 9.09 -17.67 -8.12
N GLU A 10 9.02 -16.35 -8.31
CA GLU A 10 9.50 -15.36 -7.35
C GLU A 10 8.76 -15.52 -6.01
N ARG A 11 7.41 -15.59 -6.05
CA ARG A 11 6.60 -15.73 -4.82
C ARG A 11 6.85 -17.04 -4.10
N GLU A 12 6.99 -18.16 -4.80
CA GLU A 12 7.33 -19.43 -4.17
C GLU A 12 8.70 -19.40 -3.49
N SER A 13 9.69 -18.75 -4.12
CA SER A 13 11.02 -18.58 -3.55
C SER A 13 10.98 -17.74 -2.27
N GLU A 14 10.27 -16.60 -2.29
CA GLU A 14 10.09 -15.73 -1.11
C GLU A 14 9.40 -16.46 0.05
N ILE A 15 8.30 -17.18 -0.24
CA ILE A 15 7.54 -17.93 0.77
C ILE A 15 8.42 -19.03 1.38
N ARG A 16 9.21 -19.72 0.56
CA ARG A 16 10.10 -20.80 0.99
C ARG A 16 11.28 -20.29 1.81
N ALA A 17 11.88 -19.18 1.39
CA ALA A 17 12.94 -18.50 2.12
C ALA A 17 12.49 -18.05 3.52
N GLY A 18 11.18 -17.87 3.73
CA GLY A 18 10.63 -17.57 5.04
C GLY A 18 10.99 -16.16 5.53
N ALA A 19 11.32 -15.25 4.62
CA ALA A 19 11.65 -13.88 4.96
C ALA A 19 10.41 -13.22 5.60
N ALA A 20 10.51 -12.92 6.89
CA ALA A 20 9.46 -12.22 7.61
C ALA A 20 9.35 -10.80 7.04
N GLY A 21 8.21 -10.47 6.46
CA GLY A 21 7.99 -9.17 5.85
C GLY A 21 6.57 -9.01 5.31
N SER A 22 6.12 -7.77 5.30
CA SER A 22 4.87 -7.35 4.70
C SER A 22 5.15 -6.76 3.31
N ARG A 23 4.46 -7.24 2.27
CA ARG A 23 4.60 -6.76 0.89
C ARG A 23 3.29 -6.17 0.38
N HIS A 24 3.37 -5.00 -0.24
CA HIS A 24 2.25 -4.43 -0.98
C HIS A 24 2.07 -5.14 -2.31
N LEU A 25 0.85 -5.56 -2.58
CA LEU A 25 0.43 -6.28 -3.78
C LEU A 25 -0.68 -5.49 -4.46
N PRO A 26 -0.35 -4.64 -5.44
CA PRO A 26 -1.37 -4.04 -6.28
C PRO A 26 -2.07 -5.13 -7.11
N ARG A 27 -3.37 -4.98 -7.25
CA ARG A 27 -4.23 -5.88 -8.02
C ARG A 27 -4.73 -5.17 -9.27
N SER A 28 -4.97 -5.96 -10.30
CA SER A 28 -5.46 -5.46 -11.60
C SER A 28 -6.86 -4.85 -11.51
N ASP A 29 -7.60 -5.15 -10.45
CA ASP A 29 -8.92 -4.57 -10.13
C ASP A 29 -8.82 -3.26 -9.31
N GLY A 30 -7.61 -2.72 -9.11
CA GLY A 30 -7.38 -1.46 -8.38
C GLY A 30 -7.18 -1.65 -6.88
N ARG A 31 -7.37 -2.84 -6.33
CA ARG A 31 -7.15 -3.09 -4.90
C ARG A 31 -5.68 -3.14 -4.53
N THR A 32 -5.37 -2.72 -3.32
CA THR A 32 -4.04 -2.89 -2.73
C THR A 32 -4.13 -3.85 -1.55
N LEU A 33 -3.42 -4.97 -1.64
CA LEU A 33 -3.32 -5.92 -0.54
C LEU A 33 -1.97 -5.80 0.14
N ILE A 34 -1.93 -5.99 1.46
CA ILE A 34 -0.71 -6.31 2.18
C ILE A 34 -0.68 -7.82 2.42
N ALA A 35 0.35 -8.49 1.89
CA ALA A 35 0.65 -9.87 2.23
C ALA A 35 1.70 -9.91 3.34
N SER A 36 1.40 -10.58 4.46
CA SER A 36 2.36 -10.81 5.55
C SER A 36 2.67 -12.30 5.68
N LEU A 37 3.95 -12.62 5.87
CA LEU A 37 4.43 -13.99 6.02
C LEU A 37 4.91 -14.24 7.45
N ALA A 38 4.42 -15.31 8.07
CA ALA A 38 4.91 -15.77 9.37
C ALA A 38 5.25 -17.27 9.32
N PRO A 39 6.38 -17.71 9.91
CA PRO A 39 6.69 -19.13 10.04
C PRO A 39 5.75 -19.80 11.06
N LEU A 40 5.42 -21.06 10.80
CA LEU A 40 4.67 -21.93 11.72
C LEU A 40 5.49 -23.20 12.03
N PRO A 41 5.23 -23.87 13.16
CA PRO A 41 5.84 -25.16 13.47
C PRO A 41 5.68 -26.19 12.36
N GLY A 42 6.63 -27.11 12.26
CA GLY A 42 6.62 -28.18 11.24
C GLY A 42 6.93 -27.69 9.83
N GLY A 43 7.69 -26.58 9.69
CA GLY A 43 8.08 -26.03 8.39
C GLY A 43 6.93 -25.35 7.63
N LYS A 44 5.76 -25.20 8.26
CA LYS A 44 4.60 -24.54 7.67
C LYS A 44 4.80 -23.02 7.61
N ARG A 45 3.94 -22.36 6.84
CA ARG A 45 3.92 -20.90 6.69
C ARG A 45 2.49 -20.40 6.76
N LEU A 46 2.27 -19.32 7.49
CA LEU A 46 1.04 -18.54 7.46
C LEU A 46 1.26 -17.37 6.52
N ILE A 47 0.33 -17.19 5.58
CA ILE A 47 0.27 -16.00 4.73
C ILE A 47 -1.08 -15.34 4.98
N SER A 48 -1.07 -14.10 5.45
CA SER A 48 -2.29 -13.30 5.60
C SER A 48 -2.32 -12.21 4.54
N TYR A 49 -3.48 -12.00 3.94
CA TYR A 49 -3.75 -10.90 3.02
C TYR A 49 -4.73 -9.94 3.67
N VAL A 50 -4.36 -8.66 3.78
CA VAL A 50 -5.22 -7.59 4.27
C VAL A 50 -5.46 -6.62 3.13
N ASP A 51 -6.72 -6.36 2.82
CA ASP A 51 -7.09 -5.31 1.88
C ASP A 51 -6.94 -3.94 2.56
N ILE A 52 -6.11 -3.08 1.99
CA ILE A 52 -5.84 -1.73 2.49
C ILE A 52 -6.31 -0.65 1.53
N THR A 53 -7.14 -1.01 0.54
CA THR A 53 -7.60 -0.10 -0.51
C THR A 53 -8.27 1.15 0.08
N ASP A 54 -9.20 0.96 1.01
CA ASP A 54 -9.92 2.06 1.67
C ASP A 54 -8.99 2.98 2.46
N MET A 55 -7.98 2.42 3.13
CA MET A 55 -7.01 3.20 3.91
C MET A 55 -6.15 4.07 2.99
N LYS A 56 -5.69 3.50 1.87
CA LYS A 56 -4.93 4.24 0.85
C LYS A 56 -5.75 5.34 0.20
N GLN A 57 -7.01 5.07 -0.10
CA GLN A 57 -7.91 6.07 -0.67
C GLN A 57 -8.09 7.28 0.26
N ARG A 58 -8.33 7.03 1.55
CA ARG A 58 -8.44 8.11 2.55
C ARG A 58 -7.14 8.91 2.71
N GLU A 59 -5.99 8.24 2.66
CA GLU A 59 -4.67 8.90 2.71
C GLU A 59 -4.51 9.85 1.52
N THR A 60 -4.85 9.41 0.31
CA THR A 60 -4.80 10.23 -0.90
C THR A 60 -5.79 11.40 -0.84
N GLU A 61 -7.03 11.18 -0.40
CA GLU A 61 -8.04 12.23 -0.28
C GLU A 61 -7.62 13.33 0.71
N ALA A 62 -7.05 12.95 1.85
CA ALA A 62 -6.54 13.90 2.83
C ALA A 62 -5.37 14.74 2.26
N GLU A 63 -4.47 14.09 1.53
CA GLU A 63 -3.32 14.75 0.92
C GLU A 63 -3.75 15.70 -0.22
N ASP A 64 -4.73 15.29 -1.03
CA ASP A 64 -5.33 16.14 -2.06
C ASP A 64 -6.05 17.35 -1.47
N ALA A 65 -6.82 17.16 -0.38
CA ALA A 65 -7.49 18.26 0.31
C ALA A 65 -6.47 19.26 0.88
N ARG A 66 -5.39 18.76 1.49
CA ARG A 66 -4.30 19.59 2.01
C ARG A 66 -3.62 20.38 0.90
N ARG A 67 -3.27 19.72 -0.22
CA ARG A 67 -2.66 20.36 -1.38
C ARG A 67 -3.57 21.44 -1.96
N ASN A 68 -4.86 21.15 -2.10
CA ASN A 68 -5.83 22.12 -2.60
C ASN A 68 -5.92 23.35 -1.70
N LEU A 69 -5.96 23.18 -0.38
CA LEU A 69 -5.95 24.29 0.56
C LEU A 69 -4.69 25.14 0.41
N THR A 70 -3.51 24.52 0.32
CA THR A 70 -2.24 25.24 0.08
C THR A 70 -2.29 26.03 -1.22
N THR A 71 -2.72 25.42 -2.32
CA THR A 71 -2.82 26.10 -3.62
C THR A 71 -3.78 27.29 -3.58
N VAL A 72 -4.94 27.14 -2.92
CA VAL A 72 -5.88 28.25 -2.75
C VAL A 72 -5.21 29.39 -1.98
N LEU A 73 -4.59 29.12 -0.83
CA LEU A 73 -3.93 30.13 -0.01
C LEU A 73 -2.80 30.87 -0.77
N GLU A 74 -2.00 30.17 -1.56
CA GLU A 74 -0.92 30.76 -2.35
C GLU A 74 -1.42 31.62 -3.53
N SER A 75 -2.59 31.28 -4.08
CA SER A 75 -3.18 31.99 -5.22
C SER A 75 -4.03 33.20 -4.83
N LEU A 76 -4.35 33.36 -3.54
CA LEU A 76 -5.19 34.45 -3.07
C LEU A 76 -4.42 35.77 -3.12
N PRO A 77 -4.94 36.81 -3.80
CA PRO A 77 -4.32 38.15 -3.83
C PRO A 77 -4.53 38.93 -2.51
N ALA A 78 -4.84 38.25 -1.40
CA ALA A 78 -5.14 38.83 -0.10
C ALA A 78 -4.30 38.16 0.99
N GLY A 79 -3.82 38.94 1.96
CA GLY A 79 -3.06 38.42 3.11
C GLY A 79 -3.96 37.61 4.03
N VAL A 80 -3.60 36.34 4.27
CA VAL A 80 -4.29 35.45 5.21
C VAL A 80 -3.50 35.42 6.52
N ILE A 81 -4.17 35.65 7.64
CA ILE A 81 -3.60 35.51 8.99
C ILE A 81 -4.38 34.41 9.72
N ILE A 82 -3.65 33.42 10.24
CA ILE A 82 -4.22 32.28 10.98
C ILE A 82 -3.87 32.46 12.47
N TYR A 83 -4.85 32.27 13.34
CA TYR A 83 -4.69 32.27 14.81
C TYR A 83 -5.05 30.87 15.34
N ASP A 84 -4.43 30.48 16.47
CA ASP A 84 -4.69 29.24 17.21
C ASP A 84 -5.97 29.34 18.06
#